data_AF-A0AAQ0TQP8-F1
#
_entry.id   AF-A0AAQ0TQP8-F1
#
_cell.length_a   1.000
_cell.length_b   1.000
_cell.length_c   1.000
_cell.angle_alpha   90.00
_cell.angle_beta   90.00
_cell.angle_gamma   90.00
#
_symmetry.space_group_name_H-M   'P 1'
#
loop_
_entity.id
_entity.type
_entity.pdbx_description
1 polymer ?
#
loop_
_entity_poly.entity_id
_entity_poly.type
_entity_poly.pdbx_seq_one_letter_code
_entity_poly.pdbx_strand_id
1 'polypeptide(L)'
;MFTDGCIIRKINPGVTFMDLFFNLVHRVYFYYDNSDGVLSDELIARKAYDVMNYTEFDAMEFKSLDTGKVTTSPGYCREHGVSRRSYSRKALMYQNYESIQAWYEPGKSVTSNLKEARDRGLTVSLSTLRRYCKFNNIPVNPGHCNISEWYNPAVSVRLNLQTARA
;
A
#
# COMPACT_ATOMS: atom_id res chain seq x y z
N MET A 1 11.04 -9.84 11.15
CA MET A 1 11.67 -9.35 12.40
C MET A 1 12.66 -10.34 13.02
N PHE A 2 12.27 -11.54 13.51
CA PHE A 2 13.25 -12.49 14.08
C PHE A 2 14.38 -12.83 13.10
N THR A 3 14.04 -13.20 11.87
CA THR A 3 15.01 -13.48 10.80
C THR A 3 15.93 -12.29 10.52
N ASP A 4 15.41 -11.05 10.55
CA ASP A 4 16.24 -9.84 10.37
C ASP A 4 17.27 -9.70 11.49
N GLY A 5 16.87 -9.99 12.73
CA GLY A 5 17.77 -9.99 13.87
C GLY A 5 18.87 -11.06 13.73
N CYS A 6 18.52 -12.26 13.28
CA CYS A 6 19.50 -13.31 12.99
C CYS A 6 20.48 -12.89 11.87
N ILE A 7 20.01 -12.19 10.83
CA ILE A 7 20.88 -11.64 9.78
C ILE A 7 21.85 -10.61 10.37
N ILE A 8 21.35 -9.66 11.17
CA ILE A 8 22.19 -8.63 11.83
C ILE A 8 23.27 -9.29 12.69
N ARG A 9 22.89 -10.27 13.51
CA ARG A 9 23.83 -11.02 14.36
C ARG A 9 24.83 -11.85 13.54
N LYS A 10 24.46 -12.38 12.37
CA LYS A 10 25.41 -13.10 11.50
C LYS A 10 26.39 -12.15 10.80
N ILE A 11 25.95 -10.93 10.46
CA ILE A 11 26.82 -9.88 9.90
C ILE A 11 27.77 -9.34 10.97
N ASN A 12 27.28 -9.13 12.19
CA ASN A 12 28.08 -8.69 13.33
C ASN A 12 27.83 -9.61 14.55
N PRO A 13 28.61 -10.70 14.71
CA PRO A 13 28.45 -11.63 15.82
C PRO A 13 28.66 -11.02 17.21
N GLY A 14 29.39 -9.90 17.30
CA GLY A 14 29.63 -9.16 18.53
C GLY A 14 28.54 -8.15 18.90
N VAL A 15 27.42 -8.13 18.17
CA VAL A 15 26.30 -7.20 18.43
C VAL A 15 25.76 -7.40 19.85
N THR A 16 25.54 -6.30 20.58
CA THR A 16 24.92 -6.38 21.91
C THR A 16 23.40 -6.48 21.80
N PHE A 17 22.74 -6.88 22.89
CA PHE A 17 21.27 -6.87 22.94
C PHE A 17 20.69 -5.47 22.61
N MET A 18 21.28 -4.40 23.17
CA MET A 18 20.80 -3.04 22.94
C MET A 18 20.99 -2.61 21.50
N ASP A 19 22.16 -2.91 20.91
CA ASP A 19 22.41 -2.62 19.49
C ASP A 19 21.40 -3.35 18.60
N LEU A 20 21.14 -4.63 18.89
CA LEU A 20 20.18 -5.43 18.14
C LEU A 20 18.76 -4.87 18.29
N PHE A 21 18.35 -4.53 19.51
CA PHE A 21 17.05 -3.92 19.78
C PHE A 21 16.88 -2.61 18.99
N PHE A 22 17.85 -1.69 19.05
CA PHE A 22 17.81 -0.43 18.31
C PHE A 22 17.75 -0.65 16.79
N ASN A 23 18.53 -1.60 16.26
CA ASN A 23 18.48 -1.94 14.84
C ASN A 23 17.10 -2.47 14.42
N LEU A 24 16.45 -3.27 15.27
CA LEU A 24 15.11 -3.78 14.99
C LEU A 24 14.05 -2.67 15.09
N VAL A 25 14.11 -1.79 16.09
CA VAL A 25 13.22 -0.61 16.20
C VAL A 25 13.36 0.27 14.96
N HIS A 26 14.59 0.61 14.56
CA HIS A 26 14.86 1.38 13.35
C HIS A 26 14.26 0.69 12.12
N ARG A 27 14.38 -0.64 12.02
CA ARG A 27 13.79 -1.38 10.91
C ARG A 27 12.27 -1.29 10.89
N VAL A 28 11.61 -1.44 12.05
CA VAL A 28 10.16 -1.31 12.16
C VAL A 28 9.72 0.07 11.70
N TYR A 29 10.39 1.13 12.16
CA TYR A 29 10.04 2.51 11.82
C TYR A 29 10.12 2.81 10.32
N PHE A 30 11.17 2.33 9.63
CA PHE A 30 11.41 2.70 8.23
C PHE A 30 10.93 1.70 7.18
N TYR A 31 10.76 0.42 7.54
CA TYR A 31 10.53 -0.65 6.57
C TYR A 31 9.30 -1.52 6.85
N TYR A 32 8.62 -1.34 7.98
CA TYR A 32 7.40 -2.07 8.30
C TYR A 32 6.20 -1.13 8.31
N ASP A 33 5.10 -1.60 7.74
CA ASP A 33 3.79 -1.05 8.08
C ASP A 33 3.40 -1.61 9.46
N ASN A 34 3.45 -0.73 10.47
CA ASN A 34 3.06 -1.02 11.85
C ASN A 34 1.83 -0.19 12.26
N SER A 35 0.96 0.15 11.31
CA SER A 35 -0.23 0.98 11.57
C SER A 35 -1.22 0.32 12.55
N ASP A 36 -1.16 -1.01 12.71
CA ASP A 36 -1.94 -1.77 13.67
C ASP A 36 -1.30 -1.86 15.07
N GLY A 37 -0.09 -1.32 15.24
CA GLY A 37 0.63 -1.28 16.51
C GLY A 37 1.10 -2.62 17.04
N VAL A 38 1.05 -3.69 16.22
CA VAL A 38 1.39 -5.05 16.65
C VAL A 38 2.88 -5.17 17.00
N LEU A 39 3.76 -4.46 16.29
CA LEU A 39 5.19 -4.40 16.57
C LEU A 39 5.46 -3.36 17.66
N SER A 40 5.05 -3.66 18.90
CA SER A 40 5.35 -2.84 20.08
C SER A 40 6.82 -2.97 20.50
N ASP A 41 7.35 -1.99 21.23
CA ASP A 41 8.71 -2.02 21.77
C ASP A 41 8.96 -3.28 22.62
N GLU A 42 7.97 -3.73 23.39
CA GLU A 42 8.04 -4.98 24.16
C GLU A 42 8.18 -6.21 23.26
N LEU A 43 7.42 -6.29 22.17
CA LEU A 43 7.53 -7.39 21.22
C LEU A 43 8.88 -7.35 20.51
N ILE A 44 9.36 -6.16 20.14
CA ILE A 44 10.67 -5.96 19.50
C ILE A 44 11.80 -6.40 20.45
N ALA A 45 11.75 -5.99 21.72
CA ALA A 45 12.70 -6.39 22.75
C ALA A 45 12.69 -7.91 22.96
N ARG A 46 11.51 -8.53 23.00
CA ARG A 46 11.38 -9.99 23.08
C ARG A 46 12.01 -10.67 21.88
N LYS A 47 11.81 -10.16 20.66
CA LYS A 47 12.47 -10.71 19.47
C LYS A 47 13.99 -10.53 19.49
N ALA A 48 14.49 -9.40 19.97
CA ALA A 48 15.94 -9.22 20.16
C ALA A 48 16.49 -10.25 21.16
N TYR A 49 15.79 -10.47 22.27
CA TYR A 49 16.16 -11.47 23.27
C TYR A 49 16.16 -12.89 22.67
N ASP A 50 15.09 -13.27 21.97
CA ASP A 50 15.00 -14.57 21.29
C ASP A 50 16.19 -14.79 20.34
N VAL A 51 16.57 -13.77 19.57
CA VAL A 51 17.70 -13.83 18.64
C VAL A 51 19.04 -13.98 19.37
N MET A 52 19.26 -13.26 20.47
CA MET A 52 20.51 -13.35 21.26
C MET A 52 20.68 -14.73 21.89
N ASN A 53 19.57 -15.37 22.26
CA ASN A 53 19.56 -16.70 22.89
C ASN A 53 19.43 -17.85 21.88
N TYR A 54 19.23 -17.57 20.59
CA TYR A 54 19.15 -18.60 19.57
C TYR A 54 20.54 -19.21 19.31
N THR A 55 20.66 -20.53 19.50
CA THR A 55 21.93 -21.27 19.44
C THR A 55 22.23 -21.88 18.09
N GLU A 56 21.22 -22.13 17.26
CA GLU A 56 21.36 -22.77 15.94
C GLU A 56 21.58 -21.74 14.80
N PHE A 57 22.00 -20.52 15.12
CA PHE A 57 22.07 -19.43 14.14
C PHE A 57 23.13 -19.66 13.04
N ASP A 58 24.20 -20.40 13.34
CA ASP A 58 25.25 -20.73 12.37
C ASP A 58 24.73 -21.61 11.22
N ALA A 59 23.88 -22.59 11.55
CA ALA A 59 23.23 -23.49 10.61
C ALA A 59 22.08 -22.83 9.83
N MET A 60 21.69 -21.61 10.17
CA MET A 60 20.61 -20.91 9.50
C MET A 60 21.04 -20.48 8.09
N GLU A 61 20.33 -20.97 7.08
CA GLU A 61 20.45 -20.52 5.70
C GLU A 61 19.47 -19.38 5.41
N PHE A 62 20.00 -18.26 4.93
CA PHE A 62 19.18 -17.16 4.42
C PHE A 62 18.98 -17.34 2.93
N LYS A 63 17.79 -17.79 2.54
CA LYS A 63 17.41 -17.77 1.14
C LYS A 63 16.99 -16.36 0.77
N SER A 64 17.51 -15.85 -0.34
CA SER A 64 16.95 -14.66 -0.98
C SER A 64 15.45 -14.91 -1.15
N LEU A 65 14.66 -14.09 -0.47
CA LEU A 65 13.24 -14.02 -0.77
C LEU A 65 13.19 -13.35 -2.13
N ASP A 66 13.05 -14.15 -3.19
CA ASP A 66 12.70 -13.69 -4.54
C ASP A 66 11.24 -13.19 -4.53
N THR A 67 10.97 -12.27 -3.61
CA THR A 67 9.68 -11.69 -3.33
C THR A 67 9.66 -10.36 -4.04
N GLY A 68 8.58 -10.11 -4.79
CA GLY A 68 8.32 -8.79 -5.36
C GLY A 68 8.31 -7.69 -4.28
N LYS A 69 8.06 -6.46 -4.69
CA LYS A 69 8.20 -5.22 -3.88
C LYS A 69 7.64 -5.24 -2.44
N VAL A 70 6.72 -6.14 -2.09
CA VAL A 70 6.15 -6.29 -0.74
C VAL A 70 6.17 -7.76 -0.31
N THR A 71 6.74 -8.03 0.87
CA THR A 71 6.71 -9.35 1.53
C THR A 71 5.81 -9.32 2.76
N THR A 72 5.38 -10.49 3.22
CA THR A 72 4.46 -10.65 4.35
C THR A 72 4.96 -11.70 5.33
N SER A 73 4.78 -11.44 6.62
CA SER A 73 5.13 -12.36 7.71
C SER A 73 4.29 -13.63 7.64
N PRO A 74 4.90 -14.82 7.47
CA PRO A 74 4.15 -16.08 7.41
C PRO A 74 3.35 -16.37 8.69
N GLY A 75 3.91 -16.03 9.86
CA GLY A 75 3.27 -16.24 11.16
C GLY A 75 2.01 -15.39 11.29
N TYR A 76 2.14 -14.09 11.04
CA TYR A 76 1.02 -13.15 11.08
C TYR A 76 -0.10 -13.59 10.11
N CYS A 77 0.25 -13.94 8.87
CA CYS A 77 -0.75 -14.38 7.91
C CYS A 77 -1.50 -15.65 8.38
N ARG A 78 -0.83 -16.57 9.06
CA ARG A 78 -1.44 -17.78 9.62
C ARG A 78 -2.37 -17.45 10.79
N GLU A 79 -1.93 -16.61 11.71
CA GLU A 79 -2.69 -16.19 12.89
C GLU A 79 -3.98 -15.44 12.51
N HIS A 80 -3.90 -14.60 11.47
CA HIS A 80 -5.04 -13.82 10.98
C HIS A 80 -5.83 -14.51 9.86
N GLY A 81 -5.54 -15.76 9.51
CA GLY A 81 -6.28 -16.53 8.50
C GLY A 81 -6.21 -15.94 7.09
N VAL A 82 -5.18 -15.16 6.76
CA VAL A 82 -5.02 -14.50 5.45
C VAL A 82 -3.97 -15.19 4.60
N SER A 83 -4.26 -15.34 3.30
CA SER A 83 -3.24 -15.78 2.34
C SER A 83 -2.14 -14.73 2.20
N ARG A 84 -0.88 -15.15 2.34
CA ARG A 84 0.31 -14.29 2.12
C ARG A 84 0.24 -13.55 0.78
N ARG A 85 -0.14 -14.25 -0.29
CA ARG A 85 -0.26 -13.68 -1.64
C ARG A 85 -1.35 -12.61 -1.72
N SER A 86 -2.50 -12.88 -1.09
CA SER A 86 -3.60 -11.92 -1.03
C SER A 86 -3.21 -10.67 -0.24
N TYR A 87 -2.58 -10.87 0.92
CA TYR A 87 -2.16 -9.80 1.80
C TYR A 87 -1.07 -8.92 1.18
N SER A 88 -0.04 -9.51 0.54
CA SER A 88 0.96 -8.75 -0.22
C SER A 88 0.35 -7.92 -1.35
N ARG A 89 -0.63 -8.46 -2.09
CA ARG A 89 -1.33 -7.72 -3.15
C ARG A 89 -2.15 -6.56 -2.60
N LYS A 90 -2.77 -6.75 -1.44
CA LYS A 90 -3.56 -5.73 -0.74
C LYS A 90 -2.65 -4.59 -0.28
N ALA A 91 -1.51 -4.90 0.32
CA ALA A 91 -0.50 -3.91 0.70
C ALA A 91 0.03 -3.13 -0.51
N LEU A 92 0.36 -3.81 -1.62
CA LEU A 92 0.77 -3.15 -2.86
C LEU A 92 -0.34 -2.25 -3.45
N MET A 93 -1.61 -2.65 -3.32
CA MET A 93 -2.74 -1.80 -3.71
C MET A 93 -2.79 -0.53 -2.88
N TYR A 94 -2.65 -0.63 -1.55
CA TYR A 94 -2.64 0.54 -0.66
C TYR A 94 -1.50 1.51 -0.99
N GLN A 95 -0.28 1.00 -1.17
CA GLN A 95 0.87 1.83 -1.56
C GLN A 95 0.63 2.54 -2.90
N ASN A 96 0.05 1.85 -3.90
CA ASN A 96 -0.30 2.48 -5.16
C ASN A 96 -1.38 3.56 -4.97
N TYR A 97 -2.36 3.34 -4.10
CA TYR A 97 -3.44 4.30 -3.87
C TYR A 97 -2.98 5.54 -3.12
N GLU A 98 -2.08 5.39 -2.15
CA GLU A 98 -1.41 6.50 -1.48
C GLU A 98 -0.63 7.36 -2.49
N SER A 99 0.09 6.71 -3.41
CA SER A 99 0.80 7.43 -4.48
C SER A 99 -0.14 8.17 -5.43
N ILE A 100 -1.33 7.64 -5.70
CA ILE A 100 -2.36 8.30 -6.51
C ILE A 100 -2.95 9.49 -5.75
N GLN A 101 -3.27 9.29 -4.47
CA GLN A 101 -3.87 10.32 -3.61
C GLN A 101 -3.03 11.59 -3.52
N ALA A 102 -1.70 11.47 -3.61
CA ALA A 102 -0.79 12.63 -3.56
C ALA A 102 -0.99 13.64 -4.71
N TRP A 103 -1.61 13.25 -5.83
CA TRP A 103 -1.77 14.11 -7.00
C TRP A 103 -3.15 14.09 -7.66
N TYR A 104 -4.01 13.12 -7.32
CA TYR A 104 -5.32 12.96 -7.94
C TYR A 104 -6.27 14.11 -7.55
N GLU A 105 -6.95 14.70 -8.51
CA GLU A 105 -7.93 15.77 -8.29
C GLU A 105 -9.38 15.25 -8.43
N PRO A 106 -10.16 15.17 -7.32
CA PRO A 106 -11.52 14.64 -7.36
C PRO A 106 -12.52 15.45 -8.19
N GLY A 107 -12.24 16.74 -8.45
CA GLY A 107 -13.09 17.60 -9.29
C GLY A 107 -12.93 17.36 -10.80
N LYS A 108 -11.88 16.65 -11.21
CA LYS A 108 -11.61 16.31 -12.61
C LYS A 108 -12.09 14.89 -12.92
N SER A 109 -12.49 14.65 -14.18
CA SER A 109 -12.79 13.28 -14.62
C SER A 109 -11.55 12.39 -14.53
N VAL A 110 -11.74 11.07 -14.39
CA VAL A 110 -10.64 10.10 -14.37
C VAL A 110 -9.78 10.20 -15.63
N THR A 111 -10.37 10.48 -16.79
CA THR A 111 -9.63 10.64 -18.05
C THR A 111 -8.75 11.89 -18.03
N SER A 112 -9.23 12.99 -17.44
CA SER A 112 -8.43 14.21 -17.28
C SER A 112 -7.28 14.00 -16.30
N ASN A 113 -7.54 13.36 -15.14
CA ASN A 113 -6.49 12.98 -14.19
C ASN A 113 -5.44 12.06 -14.83
N LEU A 114 -5.86 11.11 -15.66
CA LEU A 114 -4.94 10.21 -16.37
C LEU A 114 -4.02 10.96 -17.33
N LYS A 115 -4.54 11.97 -18.04
CA LYS A 115 -3.73 12.81 -18.92
C LYS A 115 -2.69 13.59 -18.12
N GLU A 116 -3.12 14.25 -17.05
CA GLU A 116 -2.25 15.03 -16.18
C GLU A 116 -1.16 14.18 -15.52
N ALA A 117 -1.48 12.95 -15.11
CA ALA A 117 -0.48 11.99 -14.63
C ALA A 117 0.61 11.75 -15.68
N ARG A 118 0.22 11.52 -16.94
CA ARG A 118 1.17 11.31 -18.06
C ARG A 118 2.00 12.56 -18.34
N ASP A 119 1.38 13.73 -18.31
CA ASP A 119 2.07 15.02 -18.54
C ASP A 119 3.13 15.28 -17.44
N ARG A 120 2.91 14.76 -16.22
CA ARG A 120 3.86 14.77 -15.09
C ARG A 120 4.86 13.59 -15.10
N GLY A 121 4.85 12.74 -16.12
CA GLY A 121 5.74 11.57 -16.23
C GLY A 121 5.34 10.37 -15.34
N LEU A 122 4.14 10.39 -14.75
CA LEU A 122 3.64 9.31 -13.90
C LEU A 122 3.00 8.21 -14.74
N THR A 123 3.36 6.96 -14.46
CA THR A 123 2.82 5.79 -15.16
C THR A 123 1.71 5.14 -14.33
N VAL A 124 0.45 5.33 -14.74
CA VAL A 124 -0.72 4.68 -14.13
C VAL A 124 -1.72 4.29 -15.21
N SER A 125 -2.41 3.16 -15.01
CA SER A 125 -3.44 2.70 -15.95
C SER A 125 -4.82 3.26 -15.60
N LEU A 126 -5.68 3.41 -16.61
CA LEU A 126 -7.07 3.84 -16.43
C LEU A 126 -7.85 2.92 -15.48
N SER A 127 -7.61 1.61 -15.57
CA SER A 127 -8.29 0.62 -14.73
C SER A 127 -7.87 0.71 -13.26
N THR A 128 -6.63 1.11 -12.97
CA THR A 128 -6.17 1.36 -11.60
C THR A 128 -6.82 2.63 -11.04
N LEU A 129 -6.89 3.72 -11.82
CA LEU A 129 -7.58 4.94 -11.37
C LEU A 129 -9.06 4.72 -11.09
N ARG A 130 -9.77 3.98 -11.96
CA ARG A 130 -11.18 3.62 -11.71
C ARG A 130 -11.37 2.81 -10.43
N ARG A 131 -10.46 1.87 -10.14
CA ARG A 131 -10.49 1.09 -8.90
C ARG A 131 -10.19 1.96 -7.68
N TYR A 132 -9.26 2.91 -7.78
CA TYR A 132 -8.98 3.91 -6.74
C TYR A 132 -10.22 4.77 -6.46
N CYS A 133 -10.90 5.28 -7.49
CA CYS A 133 -12.13 6.04 -7.33
C CYS A 133 -13.22 5.23 -6.65
N LYS A 134 -13.44 3.98 -7.09
CA LYS A 134 -14.40 3.07 -6.45
C LYS A 134 -14.07 2.81 -4.99
N PHE A 135 -12.79 2.63 -4.66
CA PHE A 135 -12.34 2.37 -3.29
C PHE A 135 -12.62 3.56 -2.36
N ASN A 136 -12.46 4.79 -2.84
CA ASN A 136 -12.64 6.02 -2.06
C ASN A 136 -14.03 6.68 -2.25
N ASN A 137 -14.96 6.02 -2.95
CA ASN A 137 -16.28 6.57 -3.30
C ASN A 137 -16.21 7.92 -4.06
N ILE A 138 -15.19 8.08 -4.92
CA ILE A 138 -15.01 9.28 -5.75
C ILE A 138 -15.75 9.09 -7.09
N PRO A 139 -16.55 10.06 -7.55
CA PRO A 139 -17.17 10.02 -8.87
C PRO A 139 -16.13 9.97 -10.00
N VAL A 140 -16.30 9.04 -10.95
CA VAL A 140 -15.39 8.88 -12.09
C VAL A 140 -15.47 10.07 -13.07
N ASN A 141 -16.65 10.70 -13.15
CA ASN A 141 -16.89 11.89 -13.94
C ASN A 141 -17.80 12.86 -13.15
N PRO A 142 -17.20 13.76 -12.35
CA PRO A 142 -17.95 14.64 -11.45
C PRO A 142 -18.93 15.57 -12.19
N GLY A 143 -18.62 15.94 -13.43
CA GLY A 143 -19.47 16.79 -14.26
C GLY A 143 -20.55 16.04 -15.05
N HIS A 144 -20.72 14.73 -14.86
CA HIS A 144 -21.73 13.96 -15.56
C HIS A 144 -23.07 13.98 -14.80
N CYS A 145 -24.01 14.78 -15.27
CA CYS A 145 -25.41 14.75 -14.85
C CYS A 145 -26.19 13.66 -15.60
N ASN A 146 -27.21 13.10 -14.94
CA ASN A 146 -28.11 12.15 -15.61
C ASN A 146 -28.89 12.87 -16.71
N ILE A 147 -29.17 12.22 -17.84
CA ILE A 147 -29.98 12.80 -18.93
C ILE A 147 -31.34 13.28 -18.43
N SER A 148 -31.93 12.60 -17.45
CA SER A 148 -33.20 13.00 -16.83
C SER A 148 -33.13 14.35 -16.10
N GLU A 149 -31.96 14.82 -15.73
CA GLU A 149 -31.79 16.09 -14.99
C GLU A 149 -31.85 17.31 -15.92
N TRP A 150 -31.59 17.15 -17.23
CA TRP A 150 -31.56 18.26 -18.18
C TRP A 150 -32.43 18.06 -19.42
N TYR A 151 -32.89 16.83 -19.70
CA TYR A 151 -33.71 16.53 -20.87
C TYR A 151 -35.19 16.79 -20.59
N ASN A 152 -35.78 17.71 -21.35
CA ASN A 152 -37.22 17.99 -21.31
C ASN A 152 -37.90 17.49 -22.59
N PRO A 153 -38.80 16.48 -22.52
CA PRO A 153 -39.49 15.95 -23.69
C PRO A 153 -40.49 16.93 -24.32
N ALA A 154 -40.90 17.97 -23.58
CA ALA A 154 -41.82 18.99 -24.08
C ALA A 154 -41.13 20.06 -24.95
N VAL A 155 -39.79 20.06 -25.06
CA VAL A 155 -39.05 21.02 -25.89
C VAL A 155 -38.31 20.35 -27.04
N SER A 156 -37.99 21.14 -28.05
CA SER A 156 -37.26 20.64 -29.22
C SER A 156 -35.87 20.10 -28.85
N VAL A 157 -35.39 19.12 -29.63
CA VAL A 157 -34.03 18.56 -29.49
C VAL A 157 -32.97 19.65 -29.52
N ARG A 158 -33.13 20.68 -30.37
CA ARG A 158 -32.21 21.81 -30.46
C ARG A 158 -32.11 22.59 -29.15
N LEU A 159 -33.24 22.82 -28.47
CA LEU A 159 -33.26 23.54 -27.19
C LEU A 159 -32.64 22.69 -26.07
N ASN A 160 -32.97 21.40 -26.00
CA ASN A 160 -32.34 20.46 -25.06
C ASN A 160 -30.81 20.42 -25.22
N LEU A 161 -30.30 20.43 -26.46
CA LEU A 161 -28.85 20.46 -26.75
C LEU A 161 -28.18 21.79 -26.39
N GLN A 162 -28.89 22.91 -26.43
CA GLN A 162 -28.37 24.21 -25.96
C GLN A 162 -28.25 24.22 -24.44
N THR A 163 -29.27 23.74 -23.73
CA THR A 163 -29.26 23.62 -22.27
C THR A 163 -28.19 22.66 -21.77
N ALA A 164 -27.96 21.54 -22.46
CA ALA A 164 -26.92 20.57 -22.09
C ALA A 164 -25.47 21.07 -22.27
N ARG A 165 -25.27 22.16 -23.00
CA ARG A 165 -23.95 22.76 -23.28
C ARG A 165 -23.65 23.98 -22.41
N ALA A 166 -24.67 24.52 -21.73
CA ALA A 166 -24.57 25.68 -20.84
C ALA A 166 -24.09 25.23 -19.44
#